data_AF-A0A382XXN8-F1
#
_entry.id   AF-A0A382XXN8-F1
#
_cell.length_a   1.000
_cell.length_b   1.000
_cell.length_c   1.000
_cell.angle_alpha   90.00
_cell.angle_beta   90.00
_cell.angle_gamma   90.00
#
_symmetry.space_group_name_H-M   'P 1'
#
loop_
_entity.id
_entity.type
_entity.pdbx_description
1 polymer ?
#
loop_
_entity_poly.entity_id
_entity_poly.type
_entity_poly.pdbx_seq_one_letter_code
_entity_poly.pdbx_strand_id
1 'polypeptide(L)'
;LKPVKILFQDDFISTLPFKIHVDDGVVEGFFKTNPIMGNLKFSNVTTDLLSLFPSGYSENIKGNIFGDLTIGENLNPKVFDLNVNLKNGEIANQPFDDLEILTHYNDGVLDLEVLKLTYGKDSNFNIKGILPVNYDSSPSAKVNLKSEFKNINMTFFTQFSNVWKDKLFGIFSGQLSMGGTTKNTNFNINGKIDNTFYMDVPLGTLKWKGNYTDKTLTFSEFTSDWRDNHISGSAILPIIYDLAVAEKSWHSDGELFVKTEGSFKSA
;
A
#
# COMPACT_ATOMS: atom_id res chain seq x y z
N LEU A 1 -9.08 -30.41 -22.51
CA LEU A 1 -8.38 -30.10 -21.23
C LEU A 1 -7.80 -31.39 -20.67
N LYS A 2 -6.51 -31.40 -20.31
CA LYS A 2 -5.97 -32.53 -19.52
C LYS A 2 -6.46 -32.35 -18.07
N PRO A 3 -6.91 -33.42 -17.40
CA PRO A 3 -7.39 -33.31 -16.03
C PRO A 3 -6.25 -32.88 -15.10
N VAL A 4 -6.54 -31.97 -14.17
CA VAL A 4 -5.64 -31.65 -13.05
C VAL A 4 -5.54 -32.92 -12.21
N LYS A 5 -4.31 -33.42 -12.03
CA LYS A 5 -4.05 -34.60 -11.20
C LYS A 5 -3.68 -34.14 -9.81
N ILE A 6 -4.56 -34.43 -8.86
CA ILE A 6 -4.35 -34.16 -7.44
C ILE A 6 -3.90 -35.47 -6.78
N LEU A 7 -2.80 -35.38 -6.04
CA LEU A 7 -2.25 -36.45 -5.23
C LEU A 7 -2.60 -36.16 -3.78
N PHE A 8 -3.22 -37.14 -3.13
CA PHE A 8 -3.52 -37.11 -1.70
C PHE A 8 -2.63 -38.15 -1.01
N GLN A 9 -1.87 -37.71 -0.02
CA GLN A 9 -1.19 -38.57 0.95
C GLN A 9 -1.53 -38.04 2.36
N ASP A 10 -1.37 -38.88 3.37
CA ASP A 10 -1.86 -38.63 4.74
C ASP A 10 -1.53 -37.21 5.25
N ASP A 11 -0.33 -36.72 4.94
CA ASP A 11 0.15 -35.43 5.44
C ASP A 11 0.20 -34.32 4.40
N PHE A 12 -0.07 -34.55 3.11
CA PHE A 12 -0.04 -33.49 2.10
C PHE A 12 -0.99 -33.69 0.91
N ILE A 13 -1.37 -32.57 0.33
CA ILE A 13 -2.06 -32.45 -0.96
C ILE A 13 -1.06 -31.86 -1.93
N SER A 14 -0.92 -32.44 -3.12
CA SER A 14 -0.14 -31.83 -4.20
C SER A 14 -0.80 -32.00 -5.55
N THR A 15 -0.47 -31.10 -6.47
CA THR A 15 -0.83 -31.26 -7.88
C THR A 15 0.40 -31.69 -8.67
N LEU A 16 0.24 -32.60 -9.62
CA LEU A 16 1.21 -32.66 -10.72
C LEU A 16 1.16 -31.35 -11.52
N PRO A 17 2.25 -30.97 -12.23
CA PRO A 17 2.24 -29.80 -13.08
C PRO A 17 1.01 -29.75 -13.98
N PHE A 18 0.28 -28.65 -13.89
CA PHE A 18 -0.99 -28.47 -14.58
C PHE A 18 -0.95 -27.25 -15.52
N LYS A 19 -1.90 -27.24 -16.44
CA LYS A 19 -2.21 -26.11 -17.31
C LYS A 19 -3.71 -26.05 -17.50
N ILE A 20 -4.31 -24.97 -17.02
CA ILE A 20 -5.75 -24.72 -17.06
C ILE A 20 -5.97 -23.51 -17.97
N HIS A 21 -6.91 -23.65 -18.90
CA HIS A 21 -7.39 -22.55 -19.72
C HIS A 21 -8.65 -21.98 -19.04
N VAL A 22 -8.67 -20.67 -18.81
CA VAL A 22 -9.78 -19.93 -18.22
C VAL A 22 -10.12 -18.80 -19.19
N ASP A 23 -11.22 -18.97 -19.93
CA ASP A 23 -11.57 -18.13 -21.07
C ASP A 23 -10.40 -18.02 -22.07
N ASP A 24 -9.87 -16.81 -22.28
CA ASP A 24 -8.70 -16.53 -23.12
C ASP A 24 -7.36 -16.58 -22.35
N GLY A 25 -7.43 -16.84 -21.05
CA GLY A 25 -6.31 -16.89 -20.13
C GLY A 25 -5.78 -18.30 -19.88
N VAL A 26 -4.56 -18.36 -19.35
CA VAL A 26 -3.89 -19.60 -18.95
C VAL A 26 -3.32 -19.45 -17.54
N VAL A 27 -3.63 -20.43 -16.69
CA VAL A 27 -2.94 -20.65 -15.41
C VAL A 27 -2.16 -21.96 -15.51
N GLU A 28 -0.85 -21.91 -15.30
CA GLU A 28 0.01 -23.10 -15.28
C GLU A 28 0.86 -23.12 -14.03
N GLY A 29 1.18 -24.32 -13.52
CA GLY A 29 1.94 -24.41 -12.29
C GLY A 29 1.77 -25.70 -11.52
N PHE A 30 2.14 -25.65 -10.25
CA PHE A 30 1.88 -26.70 -9.27
C PHE A 30 1.75 -26.10 -7.87
N PHE A 31 1.09 -26.82 -6.97
CA PHE A 31 1.09 -26.52 -5.55
C PHE A 31 1.27 -27.80 -4.72
N LYS A 32 1.76 -27.62 -3.50
CA LYS A 32 1.86 -28.64 -2.46
C LYS A 32 1.53 -28.02 -1.11
N THR A 33 0.82 -28.74 -0.24
CA THR A 33 0.64 -28.37 1.17
C THR A 33 1.63 -29.10 2.07
N ASN A 34 1.80 -28.59 3.29
CA ASN A 34 2.60 -29.20 4.35
C ASN A 34 4.05 -29.61 3.93
N PRO A 35 4.97 -28.64 3.76
CA PRO A 35 4.76 -27.18 3.82
C PRO A 35 4.10 -26.62 2.55
N ILE A 36 3.51 -25.41 2.63
CA ILE A 36 2.96 -24.73 1.45
C ILE A 36 4.11 -24.37 0.51
N MET A 37 4.03 -24.87 -0.72
CA MET A 37 4.97 -24.60 -1.80
C MET A 37 4.23 -24.55 -3.13
N GLY A 38 4.74 -23.78 -4.07
CA GLY A 38 4.17 -23.77 -5.41
C GLY A 38 4.84 -22.77 -6.33
N ASN A 39 4.60 -22.95 -7.61
CA ASN A 39 4.89 -21.96 -8.63
C ASN A 39 3.64 -21.88 -9.51
N LEU A 40 3.11 -20.67 -9.66
CA LEU A 40 1.95 -20.36 -10.47
C LEU A 40 2.33 -19.29 -11.48
N LYS A 41 1.96 -19.50 -12.73
CA LYS A 41 2.12 -18.56 -13.82
C LYS A 41 0.77 -18.21 -14.40
N PHE A 42 0.55 -16.92 -14.56
CA PHE A 42 -0.66 -16.32 -15.07
C PHE A 42 -0.37 -15.69 -16.44
N SER A 43 -1.23 -15.96 -17.40
CA SER A 43 -1.16 -15.35 -18.73
C SER A 43 -2.56 -14.91 -19.14
N ASN A 44 -2.81 -13.61 -19.06
CA ASN A 44 -4.09 -12.99 -19.40
C ASN A 44 -5.28 -13.55 -18.60
N VAL A 45 -5.13 -13.62 -17.28
CA VAL A 45 -6.11 -14.23 -16.40
C VAL A 45 -6.86 -13.16 -15.62
N THR A 46 -8.19 -13.23 -15.56
CA THR A 46 -8.96 -12.24 -14.80
C THR A 46 -8.73 -12.38 -13.30
N THR A 47 -8.71 -11.25 -12.62
CA THR A 47 -8.65 -11.14 -11.15
C THR A 47 -9.83 -11.81 -10.43
N ASP A 48 -10.90 -12.16 -11.15
CA ASP A 48 -12.00 -12.98 -10.61
C ASP A 48 -11.50 -14.33 -10.07
N LEU A 49 -10.42 -14.90 -10.62
CA LEU A 49 -9.81 -16.11 -10.06
C LEU A 49 -9.25 -15.90 -8.65
N LEU A 50 -8.99 -14.66 -8.22
CA LEU A 50 -8.54 -14.38 -6.86
C LEU A 50 -9.62 -14.67 -5.82
N SER A 51 -10.90 -14.74 -6.21
CA SER A 51 -12.00 -15.12 -5.32
C SER A 51 -11.91 -16.57 -4.83
N LEU A 52 -11.10 -17.41 -5.50
CA LEU A 52 -10.85 -18.78 -5.09
C LEU A 52 -9.90 -18.86 -3.90
N PHE A 53 -9.17 -17.78 -3.59
CA PHE A 53 -8.31 -17.68 -2.42
C PHE A 53 -9.04 -16.95 -1.29
N PRO A 54 -9.00 -17.46 -0.05
CA PRO A 54 -9.63 -16.80 1.08
C PRO A 54 -8.89 -15.50 1.42
N SER A 55 -9.41 -14.35 0.97
CA SER A 55 -8.95 -13.04 1.42
C SER A 55 -10.02 -11.96 1.17
N GLY A 56 -10.17 -11.00 2.08
CA GLY A 56 -11.01 -9.80 1.83
C GLY A 56 -10.34 -8.76 0.91
N TYR A 57 -9.09 -8.99 0.51
CA TYR A 57 -8.32 -8.07 -0.32
C TYR A 57 -8.50 -8.33 -1.82
N SER A 58 -8.82 -9.56 -2.22
CA SER A 58 -9.07 -9.92 -3.62
C SER A 58 -10.26 -9.18 -4.22
N GLU A 59 -11.26 -8.79 -3.42
CA GLU A 59 -12.41 -8.01 -3.86
C GLU A 59 -12.05 -6.58 -4.31
N ASN A 60 -10.93 -6.05 -3.83
CA ASN A 60 -10.50 -4.68 -4.08
C ASN A 60 -9.51 -4.56 -5.25
N ILE A 61 -9.25 -5.65 -5.98
CA ILE A 61 -8.34 -5.67 -7.13
C ILE A 61 -9.07 -6.24 -8.33
N LYS A 62 -9.16 -5.46 -9.40
CA LYS A 62 -9.76 -5.83 -10.68
C LYS A 62 -8.75 -5.67 -11.82
N GLY A 63 -8.96 -6.39 -12.91
CA GLY A 63 -8.10 -6.36 -14.11
C GLY A 63 -7.61 -7.74 -14.55
N ASN A 64 -6.62 -7.73 -15.45
CA ASN A 64 -6.02 -8.94 -16.03
C ASN A 64 -4.60 -9.15 -15.54
N ILE A 65 -4.31 -10.34 -15.02
CA ILE A 65 -3.04 -10.73 -14.40
C ILE A 65 -2.13 -11.40 -15.44
N PHE A 66 -0.87 -10.98 -15.42
CA PHE A 66 0.25 -11.60 -16.13
C PHE A 66 1.43 -11.75 -15.16
N GLY A 67 2.18 -12.84 -15.25
CA GLY A 67 3.40 -13.03 -14.47
C GLY A 67 3.34 -14.26 -13.57
N ASP A 68 4.13 -14.25 -12.51
CA ASP A 68 4.49 -15.44 -11.76
C ASP A 68 4.42 -15.20 -10.24
N LEU A 69 4.01 -16.24 -9.51
CA LEU A 69 4.02 -16.34 -8.06
C LEU A 69 4.78 -17.61 -7.67
N THR A 70 5.81 -17.48 -6.85
CA THR A 70 6.52 -18.61 -6.24
C THR A 70 6.32 -18.56 -4.74
N ILE A 71 6.02 -19.70 -4.13
CA ILE A 71 5.85 -19.87 -2.68
C ILE A 71 6.74 -21.03 -2.24
N GLY A 72 7.41 -20.87 -1.10
CA GLY A 72 8.20 -21.95 -0.53
C GLY A 72 9.53 -22.16 -1.22
N GLU A 73 10.13 -21.10 -1.79
CA GLU A 73 11.40 -21.19 -2.51
C GLU A 73 12.50 -21.78 -1.61
N ASN A 74 13.40 -22.58 -2.18
CA ASN A 74 14.50 -23.23 -1.46
C ASN A 74 14.08 -24.06 -0.22
N LEU A 75 12.89 -24.68 -0.27
CA LEU A 75 12.28 -25.46 0.82
C LEU A 75 11.93 -24.62 2.07
N ASN A 76 11.89 -23.30 1.96
CA ASN A 76 11.49 -22.42 3.04
C ASN A 76 10.06 -21.89 2.82
N PRO A 77 9.03 -22.44 3.50
CA PRO A 77 7.62 -22.01 3.33
C PRO A 77 7.36 -20.54 3.66
N LYS A 78 8.30 -19.86 4.31
CA LYS A 78 8.20 -18.44 4.66
C LYS A 78 8.73 -17.51 3.57
N VAL A 79 9.14 -18.05 2.42
CA VAL A 79 9.58 -17.26 1.26
C VAL A 79 8.47 -17.23 0.22
N PHE A 80 8.15 -16.04 -0.29
CA PHE A 80 7.34 -15.90 -1.50
C PHE A 80 7.95 -14.84 -2.43
N ASP A 81 7.85 -15.07 -3.72
CA ASP A 81 8.19 -14.13 -4.78
C ASP A 81 6.96 -13.85 -5.63
N LEU A 82 6.70 -12.58 -5.88
CA LEU A 82 5.62 -12.16 -6.76
C LEU A 82 6.19 -11.20 -7.79
N ASN A 83 6.05 -11.59 -9.06
CA ASN A 83 6.39 -10.78 -10.21
C ASN A 83 5.16 -10.75 -11.11
N VAL A 84 4.29 -9.77 -10.91
CA VAL A 84 3.04 -9.67 -11.65
C VAL A 84 2.82 -8.29 -12.23
N ASN A 85 2.17 -8.28 -13.39
CA ASN A 85 1.67 -7.11 -14.06
C ASN A 85 0.15 -7.27 -14.19
N LEU A 86 -0.60 -6.31 -13.67
CA LEU A 86 -2.04 -6.23 -13.84
C LEU A 86 -2.37 -5.14 -14.84
N LYS A 87 -3.29 -5.43 -15.75
CA LYS A 87 -3.70 -4.49 -16.81
C LYS A 87 -5.18 -4.16 -16.79
N ASN A 88 -5.49 -2.91 -17.16
CA ASN A 88 -6.84 -2.39 -17.37
C ASN A 88 -7.76 -2.71 -16.19
N GLY A 89 -7.45 -2.14 -15.04
CA GLY A 89 -8.01 -2.56 -13.77
C GLY A 89 -8.24 -1.43 -12.79
N GLU A 90 -8.54 -1.85 -11.56
CA GLU A 90 -8.76 -0.95 -10.44
C GLU A 90 -8.20 -1.61 -9.18
N ILE A 91 -7.44 -0.85 -8.39
CA ILE A 91 -7.01 -1.28 -7.06
C ILE A 91 -7.52 -0.26 -6.06
N ALA A 92 -8.32 -0.71 -5.10
CA ALA A 92 -8.74 0.12 -3.98
C ALA A 92 -9.36 1.46 -4.47
N ASN A 93 -10.34 1.38 -5.38
CA ASN A 93 -11.00 2.53 -6.03
C ASN A 93 -10.08 3.45 -6.87
N GLN A 94 -8.84 3.05 -7.14
CA GLN A 94 -7.92 3.76 -8.03
C GLN A 94 -7.78 2.99 -9.35
N PRO A 95 -8.28 3.53 -10.48
CA PRO A 95 -8.12 2.89 -11.77
C PRO A 95 -6.66 2.92 -12.23
N PHE A 96 -6.31 1.95 -13.07
CA PHE A 96 -5.00 1.82 -13.70
C PHE A 96 -5.06 1.19 -15.10
N ASP A 97 -4.14 1.61 -15.96
CA ASP A 97 -3.84 0.92 -17.21
C ASP A 97 -2.86 -0.23 -16.95
N ASP A 98 -1.89 0.01 -16.06
CA ASP A 98 -0.81 -0.92 -15.75
C ASP A 98 -0.43 -0.80 -14.25
N LEU A 99 -0.38 -1.93 -13.55
CA LEU A 99 0.06 -2.08 -12.17
C LEU A 99 1.13 -3.18 -12.11
N GLU A 100 2.37 -2.78 -11.84
CA GLU A 100 3.54 -3.66 -11.77
C GLU A 100 3.90 -3.90 -10.30
N ILE A 101 4.05 -5.18 -9.94
CA ILE A 101 4.40 -5.62 -8.60
C ILE A 101 5.55 -6.63 -8.71
N LEU A 102 6.71 -6.23 -8.22
CA LEU A 102 7.88 -7.09 -8.05
C LEU A 102 8.28 -7.05 -6.58
N THR A 103 8.13 -8.17 -5.90
CA THR A 103 8.43 -8.26 -4.48
C THR A 103 8.93 -9.63 -4.06
N HIS A 104 9.89 -9.61 -3.15
CA HIS A 104 10.40 -10.76 -2.43
C HIS A 104 10.01 -10.64 -0.96
N TYR A 105 9.38 -11.67 -0.43
CA TYR A 105 9.08 -11.77 0.99
C TYR A 105 9.91 -12.89 1.59
N ASN A 106 10.54 -12.60 2.72
CA ASN A 106 11.30 -13.58 3.47
C ASN A 106 11.17 -13.32 4.97
N ASP A 107 10.65 -14.30 5.69
CA ASP A 107 10.60 -14.34 7.16
C ASP A 107 10.09 -13.04 7.80
N GLY A 108 8.95 -12.53 7.33
CA GLY A 108 8.29 -11.35 7.90
C GLY A 108 8.74 -10.02 7.30
N VAL A 109 9.68 -10.02 6.35
CA VAL A 109 10.16 -8.82 5.65
C VAL A 109 9.74 -8.85 4.20
N LEU A 110 9.09 -7.78 3.75
CA LEU A 110 8.73 -7.55 2.35
C LEU A 110 9.75 -6.61 1.72
N ASP A 111 10.47 -7.08 0.71
CA ASP A 111 11.28 -6.25 -0.18
C ASP A 111 10.45 -5.92 -1.43
N LEU A 112 10.03 -4.65 -1.53
CA LEU A 112 9.31 -4.11 -2.67
C LEU A 112 10.33 -3.55 -3.65
N GLU A 113 10.74 -4.34 -4.63
CA GLU A 113 11.63 -3.87 -5.70
C GLU A 113 10.90 -2.86 -6.59
N VAL A 114 9.65 -3.20 -6.95
CA VAL A 114 8.75 -2.36 -7.73
C VAL A 114 7.32 -2.53 -7.22
N LEU A 115 6.68 -1.43 -6.86
CA LEU A 115 5.23 -1.34 -6.78
C LEU A 115 4.81 -0.06 -7.49
N LYS A 116 4.35 -0.20 -8.73
CA LYS A 116 4.15 0.93 -9.63
C LYS A 116 2.78 0.87 -10.28
N LEU A 117 2.02 1.95 -10.19
CA LEU A 117 0.74 2.10 -10.85
C LEU A 117 0.84 3.22 -11.88
N THR A 118 0.27 3.01 -13.06
CA THR A 118 0.11 4.05 -14.10
C THR A 118 -1.32 4.06 -14.63
N TYR A 119 -1.88 5.27 -14.77
CA TYR A 119 -3.19 5.51 -15.35
C TYR A 119 -3.14 6.75 -16.23
N GLY A 120 -3.32 6.55 -17.54
CA GLY A 120 -3.10 7.57 -18.55
C GLY A 120 -1.69 8.16 -18.45
N LYS A 121 -1.57 9.46 -18.71
CA LYS A 121 -0.27 10.16 -18.69
C LYS A 121 0.03 10.85 -17.36
N ASP A 122 -0.99 11.04 -16.51
CA ASP A 122 -0.93 12.02 -15.43
C ASP A 122 -1.14 11.45 -14.04
N SER A 123 -1.65 10.22 -13.90
CA SER A 123 -1.85 9.57 -12.61
C SER A 123 -0.90 8.39 -12.47
N ASN A 124 -0.08 8.39 -11.42
CA ASN A 124 0.82 7.27 -11.13
C ASN A 124 1.27 7.28 -9.67
N PHE A 125 1.73 6.12 -9.21
CA PHE A 125 2.59 6.05 -8.04
C PHE A 125 3.72 5.05 -8.27
N ASN A 126 4.78 5.22 -7.49
CA ASN A 126 5.89 4.28 -7.42
C ASN A 126 6.32 4.14 -5.96
N ILE A 127 6.41 2.91 -5.49
CA ILE A 127 6.79 2.56 -4.11
C ILE A 127 7.89 1.50 -4.20
N LYS A 128 8.94 1.67 -3.39
CA LYS A 128 10.02 0.70 -3.29
C LYS A 128 10.68 0.69 -1.91
N GLY A 129 11.28 -0.44 -1.58
CA GLY A 129 12.10 -0.62 -0.41
C GLY A 129 11.59 -1.72 0.53
N ILE A 130 12.10 -1.72 1.75
CA ILE A 130 11.98 -2.81 2.72
C ILE A 130 10.96 -2.43 3.80
N LEU A 131 9.93 -3.25 3.95
CA LEU A 131 8.87 -3.12 4.94
C LEU A 131 8.71 -4.42 5.74
N PRO A 132 8.99 -4.41 7.06
CA PRO A 132 8.60 -5.51 7.94
C PRO A 132 7.07 -5.58 8.06
N VAL A 133 6.47 -6.73 7.80
CA VAL A 133 5.02 -6.96 7.81
C VAL A 133 4.54 -7.83 8.97
N ASN A 134 5.42 -8.64 9.57
CA ASN A 134 5.14 -9.34 10.83
C ASN A 134 5.82 -8.58 11.97
N TYR A 135 5.00 -7.93 12.80
CA TYR A 135 5.44 -7.05 13.88
C TYR A 135 5.72 -7.78 15.21
N ASP A 136 5.85 -9.11 15.19
CA ASP A 136 6.14 -9.86 16.41
C ASP A 136 7.42 -9.32 17.06
N SER A 137 7.33 -9.15 18.37
CA SER A 137 8.09 -8.24 19.23
C SER A 137 9.62 -8.38 19.33
N SER A 138 10.31 -9.05 18.39
CA SER A 138 11.78 -9.17 18.35
C SER A 138 12.35 -9.41 16.94
N PRO A 139 13.53 -8.88 16.55
CA PRO A 139 14.26 -7.68 16.96
C PRO A 139 13.78 -6.43 16.19
N SER A 140 14.41 -5.27 16.41
CA SER A 140 14.13 -4.02 15.68
C SER A 140 14.43 -4.18 14.18
N ALA A 141 13.45 -4.60 13.40
CA ALA A 141 13.61 -4.82 11.97
C ALA A 141 13.84 -3.48 11.25
N LYS A 142 14.77 -3.46 10.30
CA LYS A 142 15.06 -2.27 9.50
C LYS A 142 13.88 -1.95 8.60
N VAL A 143 13.63 -0.65 8.44
CA VAL A 143 12.60 -0.11 7.57
C VAL A 143 13.29 0.85 6.61
N ASN A 144 12.96 0.77 5.33
CA ASN A 144 13.41 1.74 4.34
C ASN A 144 12.40 1.76 3.20
N LEU A 145 11.50 2.74 3.17
CA LEU A 145 10.48 2.86 2.14
C LEU A 145 10.60 4.20 1.45
N LYS A 146 10.50 4.22 0.13
CA LYS A 146 10.35 5.45 -0.65
C LYS A 146 9.13 5.32 -1.53
N SER A 147 8.34 6.37 -1.55
CA SER A 147 7.13 6.44 -2.36
C SER A 147 6.96 7.82 -2.97
N GLU A 148 6.46 7.83 -4.19
CA GLU A 148 6.10 9.01 -4.95
C GLU A 148 4.71 8.79 -5.55
N PHE A 149 3.86 9.79 -5.40
CA PHE A 149 2.47 9.77 -5.85
C PHE A 149 2.21 11.01 -6.68
N LYS A 150 1.54 10.83 -7.82
CA LYS A 150 1.09 11.89 -8.70
C LYS A 150 -0.38 11.66 -9.02
N ASN A 151 -1.21 12.63 -8.66
CA ASN A 151 -2.65 12.69 -8.96
C ASN A 151 -3.46 11.46 -8.53
N ILE A 152 -3.20 10.94 -7.33
CA ILE A 152 -3.94 9.80 -6.76
C ILE A 152 -5.18 10.29 -6.02
N ASN A 153 -6.32 9.64 -6.23
CA ASN A 153 -7.54 10.00 -5.52
C ASN A 153 -7.38 9.76 -4.01
N MET A 154 -7.78 10.71 -3.16
CA MET A 154 -7.75 10.54 -1.70
C MET A 154 -8.58 9.34 -1.20
N THR A 155 -9.57 8.88 -1.96
CA THR A 155 -10.31 7.64 -1.65
C THR A 155 -9.40 6.42 -1.61
N PHE A 156 -8.30 6.42 -2.38
CA PHE A 156 -7.27 5.37 -2.34
C PHE A 156 -6.70 5.21 -0.92
N PHE A 157 -6.34 6.30 -0.25
CA PHE A 157 -5.73 6.23 1.09
C PHE A 157 -6.77 6.08 2.20
N THR A 158 -7.88 6.79 2.10
CA THR A 158 -8.85 6.92 3.19
C THR A 158 -9.65 5.66 3.44
N GLN A 159 -9.79 4.77 2.46
CA GLN A 159 -10.46 3.48 2.65
C GLN A 159 -9.77 2.57 3.69
N PHE A 160 -8.47 2.78 3.94
CA PHE A 160 -7.70 2.04 4.94
C PHE A 160 -7.82 2.63 6.35
N SER A 161 -8.63 3.68 6.54
CA SER A 161 -8.83 4.32 7.84
C SER A 161 -10.30 4.62 8.09
N ASN A 162 -10.90 3.96 9.08
CA ASN A 162 -12.28 4.22 9.50
C ASN A 162 -12.53 5.68 9.93
N VAL A 163 -11.49 6.39 10.38
CA VAL A 163 -11.59 7.79 10.81
C VAL A 163 -11.78 8.72 9.61
N TRP A 164 -11.09 8.43 8.50
CA TRP A 164 -11.02 9.30 7.31
C TRP A 164 -11.88 8.83 6.13
N LYS A 165 -12.29 7.56 6.14
CA LYS A 165 -13.18 6.97 5.14
C LYS A 165 -14.43 7.82 4.98
N ASP A 166 -14.74 8.16 3.73
CA ASP A 166 -15.89 8.98 3.34
C ASP A 166 -15.91 10.40 3.94
N LYS A 167 -14.78 10.88 4.47
CA LYS A 167 -14.65 12.22 5.07
C LYS A 167 -13.58 13.10 4.46
N LEU A 168 -12.57 12.55 3.79
CA LEU A 168 -11.49 13.35 3.19
C LEU A 168 -11.37 13.03 1.71
N PHE A 169 -11.57 14.05 0.88
CA PHE A 169 -11.60 13.93 -0.58
C PHE A 169 -10.58 14.88 -1.21
N GLY A 170 -10.24 14.63 -2.48
CA GLY A 170 -9.32 15.44 -3.27
C GLY A 170 -8.35 14.58 -4.07
N ILE A 171 -7.36 15.23 -4.68
CA ILE A 171 -6.35 14.60 -5.52
C ILE A 171 -4.96 14.83 -4.93
N PHE A 172 -4.33 13.76 -4.48
CA PHE A 172 -3.04 13.79 -3.82
C PHE A 172 -1.86 13.69 -4.79
N SER A 173 -0.84 14.51 -4.57
CA SER A 173 0.51 14.32 -5.08
C SER A 173 1.52 14.57 -3.98
N GLY A 174 2.56 13.76 -3.88
CA GLY A 174 3.53 13.91 -2.80
C GLY A 174 4.53 12.76 -2.72
N GLN A 175 5.39 12.85 -1.72
CA GLN A 175 6.45 11.89 -1.47
C GLN A 175 6.48 11.51 0.01
N LEU A 176 6.72 10.24 0.28
CA LEU A 176 6.99 9.73 1.62
C LEU A 176 8.28 8.92 1.58
N SER A 177 9.20 9.24 2.48
CA SER A 177 10.41 8.48 2.75
C SER A 177 10.40 8.04 4.20
N MET A 178 10.46 6.74 4.46
CA MET A 178 10.46 6.13 5.79
C MET A 178 11.77 5.38 6.01
N GLY A 179 12.30 5.45 7.22
CA GLY A 179 13.56 4.84 7.61
C GLY A 179 13.57 4.39 9.07
N GLY A 180 14.77 4.01 9.53
CA GLY A 180 15.01 3.57 10.89
C GLY A 180 14.64 2.10 11.10
N THR A 181 13.90 1.84 12.18
CA THR A 181 13.49 0.48 12.55
C THR A 181 12.04 0.47 13.00
N THR A 182 11.45 -0.73 13.14
CA THR A 182 10.07 -0.86 13.61
C THR A 182 9.84 -0.23 14.99
N LYS A 183 10.84 -0.21 15.89
CA LYS A 183 10.74 0.42 17.22
C LYS A 183 11.09 1.90 17.25
N ASN A 184 11.93 2.36 16.31
CA ASN A 184 12.36 3.75 16.17
C ASN A 184 12.16 4.15 14.71
N THR A 185 10.91 4.40 14.33
CA THR A 185 10.56 4.73 12.95
C THR A 185 10.82 6.22 12.74
N ASN A 186 11.33 6.59 11.57
CA ASN A 186 11.36 7.98 11.14
C ASN A 186 10.75 8.08 9.75
N PHE A 187 10.08 9.19 9.45
CA PHE A 187 9.63 9.44 8.09
C PHE A 187 9.55 10.93 7.76
N ASN A 188 9.82 11.25 6.51
CA ASN A 188 9.56 12.56 5.93
C ASN A 188 8.43 12.43 4.94
N ILE A 189 7.47 13.34 5.03
CA ILE A 189 6.33 13.43 4.12
C ILE A 189 6.20 14.85 3.60
N ASN A 190 6.03 14.99 2.30
CA ASN A 190 5.59 16.25 1.71
C ASN A 190 4.47 15.93 0.73
N GLY A 191 3.55 16.87 0.57
CA GLY A 191 2.41 16.60 -0.26
C GLY A 191 1.56 17.82 -0.54
N LYS A 192 0.68 17.62 -1.49
CA LYS A 192 -0.37 18.52 -1.91
C LYS A 192 -1.63 17.70 -2.12
N ILE A 193 -2.77 18.22 -1.70
CA ILE A 193 -4.08 17.72 -2.11
C ILE A 193 -4.80 18.86 -2.83
N ASP A 194 -5.10 18.64 -4.11
CA ASP A 194 -5.93 19.53 -4.91
C ASP A 194 -7.41 19.23 -4.69
N ASN A 195 -8.24 20.28 -4.75
CA ASN A 195 -9.69 20.18 -4.60
C ASN A 195 -10.11 19.42 -3.33
N THR A 196 -9.49 19.77 -2.20
CA THR A 196 -9.67 19.08 -0.93
C THR A 196 -10.98 19.47 -0.27
N PHE A 197 -11.69 18.46 0.22
CA PHE A 197 -12.86 18.62 1.07
C PHE A 197 -12.72 17.75 2.31
N TYR A 198 -13.02 18.31 3.47
CA TYR A 198 -13.24 17.55 4.69
C TYR A 198 -14.73 17.57 5.02
N MET A 199 -15.40 16.44 4.82
CA MET A 199 -16.86 16.36 4.72
C MET A 199 -17.36 17.45 3.75
N ASP A 200 -18.27 18.31 4.17
CA ASP A 200 -18.80 19.41 3.36
C ASP A 200 -17.95 20.70 3.43
N VAL A 201 -16.82 20.69 4.14
CA VAL A 201 -15.97 21.88 4.32
C VAL A 201 -14.91 21.94 3.21
N PRO A 202 -14.95 22.96 2.32
CA PRO A 202 -13.93 23.13 1.30
C PRO A 202 -12.62 23.60 1.94
N LEU A 203 -11.56 22.82 1.73
CA LEU A 203 -10.20 23.16 2.12
C LEU A 203 -9.36 23.58 0.90
N GLY A 204 -9.89 23.46 -0.31
CA GLY A 204 -9.21 23.91 -1.53
C GLY A 204 -7.89 23.16 -1.75
N THR A 205 -6.80 23.90 -1.97
CA THR A 205 -5.48 23.30 -2.15
C THR A 205 -4.76 23.22 -0.81
N LEU A 206 -4.55 22.01 -0.30
CA LEU A 206 -3.69 21.78 0.86
C LEU A 206 -2.26 21.51 0.40
N LYS A 207 -1.28 22.04 1.14
CA LYS A 207 0.14 21.66 0.99
C LYS A 207 0.76 21.47 2.37
N TRP A 208 1.72 20.57 2.50
CA TRP A 208 2.44 20.40 3.76
C TRP A 208 3.84 19.80 3.57
N LYS A 209 4.67 20.03 4.58
CA LYS A 209 5.91 19.29 4.83
C LYS A 209 5.94 18.84 6.28
N GLY A 210 6.13 17.54 6.48
CA GLY A 210 6.12 16.88 7.77
C GLY A 210 7.33 15.98 7.95
N ASN A 211 7.80 15.87 9.18
CA ASN A 211 8.82 14.91 9.61
C ASN A 211 8.37 14.27 10.92
N TYR A 212 8.50 12.96 11.00
CA TYR A 212 8.31 12.17 12.21
C TYR A 212 9.63 11.62 12.69
N THR A 213 9.98 11.95 13.93
CA THR A 213 11.13 11.40 14.65
C THR A 213 10.79 11.38 16.14
N ASP A 214 11.29 10.38 16.87
CA ASP A 214 11.20 10.31 18.34
C ASP A 214 9.77 10.59 18.87
N LYS A 215 8.77 9.90 18.29
CA LYS A 215 7.35 10.02 18.68
C LYS A 215 6.77 11.43 18.56
N THR A 216 7.35 12.23 17.66
CA THR A 216 6.92 13.60 17.38
C THR A 216 6.76 13.78 15.89
N LEU A 217 5.55 14.16 15.44
CA LEU A 217 5.30 14.59 14.08
C LEU A 217 5.30 16.11 14.03
N THR A 218 6.27 16.66 13.30
CA THR A 218 6.42 18.09 13.09
C THR A 218 6.02 18.44 11.67
N PHE A 219 5.00 19.27 11.52
CA PHE A 219 4.72 19.99 10.28
C PHE A 219 5.45 21.33 10.31
N SER A 220 6.52 21.46 9.52
CA SER A 220 7.27 22.72 9.45
C SER A 220 6.44 23.82 8.79
N GLU A 221 5.62 23.42 7.82
CA GLU A 221 4.65 24.28 7.16
C GLU A 221 3.46 23.45 6.68
N PHE A 222 2.28 24.03 6.76
CA PHE A 222 1.12 23.64 5.99
C PHE A 222 0.38 24.87 5.49
N THR A 223 -0.28 24.75 4.33
CA THR A 223 -1.14 25.79 3.77
C THR A 223 -2.46 25.22 3.29
N SER A 224 -3.47 26.07 3.25
CA SER A 224 -4.79 25.81 2.67
C SER A 224 -5.19 27.05 1.87
N ASP A 225 -5.37 26.87 0.56
CA ASP A 225 -5.74 27.94 -0.37
C ASP A 225 -7.12 27.66 -0.97
N TRP A 226 -8.11 28.51 -0.67
CA TRP A 226 -9.47 28.37 -1.20
C TRP A 226 -10.07 29.72 -1.60
N ARG A 227 -10.22 29.94 -2.92
CA ARG A 227 -10.62 31.22 -3.51
C ARG A 227 -9.65 32.33 -3.05
N ASP A 228 -10.16 33.40 -2.46
CA ASP A 228 -9.35 34.49 -1.89
C ASP A 228 -8.96 34.26 -0.42
N ASN A 229 -9.24 33.07 0.13
CA ASN A 229 -8.87 32.72 1.50
C ASN A 229 -7.59 31.92 1.53
N HIS A 230 -6.77 32.19 2.55
CA HIS A 230 -5.51 31.52 2.79
C HIS A 230 -5.35 31.23 4.27
N ILE A 231 -4.94 30.01 4.61
CA ILE A 231 -4.47 29.63 5.94
C ILE A 231 -3.06 29.06 5.78
N SER A 232 -2.16 29.44 6.67
CA SER A 232 -0.86 28.83 6.82
C SER A 232 -0.57 28.52 8.29
N GLY A 233 0.38 27.62 8.53
CA GLY A 233 0.75 27.29 9.88
C GLY A 233 1.86 26.27 10.01
N SER A 234 2.14 25.93 11.25
CA SER A 234 3.05 24.85 11.64
C SER A 234 2.48 24.12 12.85
N ALA A 235 2.88 22.87 13.03
CA ALA A 235 2.41 22.05 14.14
C ALA A 235 3.48 21.07 14.63
N ILE A 236 3.44 20.79 15.93
CA ILE A 236 4.20 19.74 16.61
C ILE A 236 3.17 18.87 17.31
N LEU A 237 3.07 17.61 16.90
CA LEU A 237 2.10 16.65 17.41
C LEU A 237 2.85 15.52 18.13
N PRO A 238 2.65 15.36 19.45
CA PRO A 238 3.28 14.29 20.23
C PRO A 238 2.52 12.98 20.02
N ILE A 239 2.89 12.21 19.00
CA ILE A 239 2.14 11.04 18.55
C ILE A 239 3.05 9.81 18.44
N ILE A 240 2.57 8.66 18.87
CA ILE A 240 3.31 7.40 18.78
C ILE A 240 2.93 6.71 17.47
N TYR A 241 3.82 6.80 16.48
CA TYR A 241 3.62 6.23 15.13
C TYR A 241 4.64 5.14 14.75
N ASP A 242 5.49 4.72 15.69
CA ASP A 242 6.43 3.61 15.47
C ASP A 242 5.69 2.36 14.99
N LEU A 243 6.22 1.68 13.96
CA LEU A 243 5.53 0.55 13.31
C LEU A 243 5.26 -0.60 14.28
N ALA A 244 6.14 -0.84 15.26
CA ALA A 244 5.99 -1.89 16.26
C ALA A 244 4.85 -1.64 17.27
N VAL A 245 4.25 -0.45 17.28
CA VAL A 245 3.14 -0.10 18.17
C VAL A 245 1.82 -0.38 17.48
N ALA A 246 1.05 -1.34 18.02
CA ALA A 246 -0.23 -1.74 17.45
C ALA A 246 -1.27 -0.62 17.45
N GLU A 247 -1.40 0.10 18.57
CA GLU A 247 -2.36 1.19 18.73
C GLU A 247 -1.64 2.55 18.66
N LYS A 248 -1.91 3.32 17.61
CA LYS A 248 -1.35 4.66 17.46
C LYS A 248 -2.04 5.59 18.47
N SER A 249 -1.26 6.27 19.30
CA SER A 249 -1.77 7.09 20.40
C SER A 249 -1.01 8.41 20.55
N TRP A 250 -1.49 9.27 21.45
CA TRP A 250 -0.72 10.43 21.90
C TRP A 250 0.43 10.00 22.82
N HIS A 251 1.54 10.73 22.78
CA HIS A 251 2.62 10.64 23.74
C HIS A 251 2.29 11.56 24.93
N SER A 252 1.93 10.98 26.08
CA SER A 252 1.36 11.70 27.24
C SER A 252 2.21 12.86 27.75
N ASP A 253 3.52 12.77 27.60
CA ASP A 253 4.48 13.73 28.13
C ASP A 253 4.94 14.75 27.08
N GLY A 254 4.42 14.65 25.85
CA GLY A 254 4.77 15.55 24.77
C GLY A 254 3.88 16.78 24.72
N GLU A 255 4.43 17.89 24.24
CA GLU A 255 3.68 19.14 24.06
C GLU A 255 3.02 19.17 22.67
N LEU A 256 1.71 19.47 22.66
CA LEU A 256 0.99 19.81 21.44
C LEU A 256 1.17 21.30 21.17
N PHE A 257 1.77 21.63 20.02
CA PHE A 257 1.88 23.01 19.57
C PHE A 257 1.29 23.15 18.18
N VAL A 258 0.39 24.12 18.00
CA VAL A 258 -0.18 24.46 16.69
C VAL A 258 -0.19 25.97 16.55
N LYS A 259 0.42 26.47 15.49
CA LYS A 259 0.39 27.87 15.12
C LYS A 259 -0.28 28.00 13.76
N THR A 260 -1.31 28.83 13.68
CA THR A 260 -2.02 29.13 12.44
C THR A 260 -2.17 30.62 12.27
N GLU A 261 -2.06 31.09 11.04
CA GLU A 261 -2.46 32.42 10.62
C GLU A 261 -3.26 32.31 9.32
N GLY A 262 -4.06 33.31 9.01
CA GLY A 262 -4.85 33.27 7.80
C GLY A 262 -5.49 34.59 7.44
N SER A 263 -5.85 34.71 6.18
CA SER A 263 -6.64 35.79 5.63
C SER A 263 -7.95 35.22 5.09
N PHE A 264 -9.06 35.82 5.53
CA PHE A 264 -10.39 35.46 5.07
C PHE A 264 -11.04 36.68 4.44
N LYS A 265 -11.52 36.54 3.21
CA LYS A 265 -12.39 37.53 2.58
C LYS A 265 -13.81 36.98 2.61
N SER A 266 -14.74 37.73 3.20
CA SER A 266 -16.14 37.36 3.02
C SER A 266 -16.50 37.53 1.55
N ALA A 267 -17.31 36.59 1.06
CA ALA A 267 -18.11 36.83 -0.14
C ALA A 267 -19.12 37.95 0.12
#